data_AF-A0A8T6NMN8-F1
#
_entry.id   AF-A0A8T6NMN8-F1
#
_cell.length_a   1.000
_cell.length_b   1.000
_cell.length_c   1.000
_cell.angle_alpha   90.00
_cell.angle_beta   90.00
_cell.angle_gamma   90.00
#
_symmetry.space_group_name_H-M   'P 1'
#
loop_
_entity.id
_entity.type
_entity.pdbx_description
1 polymer ?
#
loop_
_entity_poly.entity_id
_entity_poly.type
_entity_poly.pdbx_seq_one_letter_code
_entity_poly.pdbx_strand_id
1 'polypeptide(L)'
;MKCPDEDLQALRDIAVQTNKEWAKKLGIEQAAAVTCVKPSGTVSQLVSSSSGIHPQYSRYYYRRVRGDNKDPVTAAMIEAGVPHEIDPYNSEATVFTFVKKAPKGAVVMEDITAIDHLEMWKRFQLNWCEHKPSVTVSVSEDEWPAVGAWCWENFDILSGISFLPKEDSNHTYKAAPYERISVEEFRAYPKFPDINWDLVEENPDKDTEFACSAGACDI
;
A
#
# COMPACT_ATOMS: atom_id res chain seq x y z
N MET A 1 4.58 5.42 -18.30
CA MET A 1 3.98 6.37 -17.31
C MET A 1 4.05 7.78 -17.91
N LYS A 2 3.02 8.64 -17.76
CA LYS A 2 2.84 9.85 -18.60
C LYS A 2 3.43 11.16 -18.07
N CYS A 3 3.81 11.22 -16.79
CA CYS A 3 4.46 12.39 -16.20
C CYS A 3 5.89 12.49 -16.75
N PRO A 4 6.38 13.64 -17.27
CA PRO A 4 7.80 13.91 -17.58
C PRO A 4 8.69 13.96 -16.34
N ASP A 5 10.02 13.92 -16.51
CA ASP A 5 10.98 13.97 -15.39
C ASP A 5 11.05 15.39 -14.79
N GLU A 6 10.91 16.40 -15.65
CA GLU A 6 10.93 17.82 -15.30
C GLU A 6 9.79 18.18 -14.35
N ASP A 7 8.64 17.52 -14.48
CA ASP A 7 7.49 17.72 -13.59
C ASP A 7 7.80 17.20 -12.18
N LEU A 8 8.48 16.05 -12.05
CA LEU A 8 8.91 15.52 -10.75
C LEU A 8 9.92 16.45 -10.08
N GLN A 9 10.89 16.95 -10.87
CA GLN A 9 11.90 17.88 -10.40
C GLN A 9 11.26 19.20 -9.96
N ALA A 10 10.33 19.74 -10.74
CA ALA A 10 9.62 20.97 -10.40
C ALA A 10 8.82 20.83 -9.10
N LEU A 11 8.13 19.70 -8.90
CA LEU A 11 7.42 19.43 -7.64
C LEU A 11 8.39 19.32 -6.47
N ARG A 12 9.54 18.66 -6.63
CA ARG A 12 10.57 18.56 -5.59
C ARG A 12 11.08 19.94 -5.22
N ASP A 13 11.41 20.76 -6.22
CA ASP A 13 11.98 22.08 -6.02
C ASP A 13 10.99 23.01 -5.31
N ILE A 14 9.68 22.89 -5.61
CA ILE A 14 8.62 23.58 -4.86
C ILE A 14 8.63 23.16 -3.38
N ALA A 15 8.73 21.86 -3.08
CA ALA A 15 8.76 21.37 -1.70
C ALA A 15 9.99 21.89 -0.93
N VAL A 16 11.18 21.85 -1.56
CA VAL A 16 12.43 22.35 -0.98
C VAL A 16 12.38 23.87 -0.76
N GLN A 17 11.86 24.63 -1.73
CA GLN A 17 11.73 26.08 -1.62
C GLN A 17 10.73 26.48 -0.54
N THR A 18 9.63 25.73 -0.40
CA THR A 18 8.64 25.92 0.67
C THR A 18 9.26 25.65 2.04
N ASN A 19 10.01 24.57 2.20
CA ASN A 19 10.75 24.25 3.42
C ASN A 19 11.70 25.40 3.82
N LYS A 20 12.47 25.93 2.86
CA LYS A 20 13.37 27.08 3.08
C LYS A 20 12.63 28.34 3.53
N GLU A 21 11.51 28.66 2.88
CA GLU A 21 10.71 29.84 3.23
C GLU A 21 10.14 29.74 4.65
N TRP A 22 9.56 28.58 5.00
CA TRP A 22 8.95 28.38 6.32
C TRP A 22 9.98 28.27 7.44
N ALA A 23 11.10 27.58 7.23
CA ALA A 23 12.20 27.54 8.21
C ALA A 23 12.67 28.95 8.58
N LYS A 24 12.83 29.83 7.58
CA LYS A 24 13.17 31.24 7.80
C LYS A 24 12.10 32.00 8.59
N LYS A 25 10.81 31.78 8.29
CA LYS A 25 9.70 32.43 9.02
C LYS A 25 9.61 31.95 10.47
N LEU A 26 9.92 30.69 10.73
CA LEU A 26 9.89 30.06 12.05
C LEU A 26 11.17 30.32 12.86
N GLY A 27 12.25 30.79 12.24
CA GLY A 27 13.54 31.01 12.90
C GLY A 27 14.26 29.72 13.28
N ILE A 28 14.04 28.64 12.51
CA ILE A 28 14.68 27.34 12.69
C ILE A 28 15.56 26.99 11.48
N GLU A 29 16.43 26.00 11.63
CA GLU A 29 17.22 25.46 10.52
C GLU A 29 16.31 24.81 9.47
N GLN A 30 16.69 24.96 8.20
CA GLN A 30 16.00 24.28 7.10
C GLN A 30 16.18 22.76 7.23
N ALA A 31 15.11 21.98 7.03
CA ALA A 31 15.23 20.52 7.00
C ALA A 31 16.13 20.09 5.83
N ALA A 32 17.05 19.15 6.09
CA ALA A 32 18.04 18.69 5.12
C ALA A 32 17.44 17.93 3.91
N ALA A 33 16.25 17.34 4.09
CA ALA A 33 15.52 16.63 3.04
C ALA A 33 14.03 16.56 3.39
N VAL A 34 13.15 16.82 2.42
CA VAL A 34 11.69 16.94 2.63
C VAL A 34 10.85 16.09 1.70
N THR A 35 11.48 15.38 0.77
CA THR A 35 10.80 14.55 -0.22
C THR A 35 11.16 13.06 -0.08
N CYS A 36 10.15 12.20 -0.11
CA CYS A 36 10.29 10.74 -0.10
C CYS A 36 9.10 10.07 -0.82
N VAL A 37 9.16 8.75 -0.99
CA VAL A 37 7.97 7.95 -1.31
C VAL A 37 7.81 6.86 -0.26
N LYS A 38 6.67 6.88 0.43
CA LYS A 38 6.23 5.81 1.33
C LYS A 38 5.04 5.09 0.69
N PRO A 39 5.07 3.77 0.51
CA PRO A 39 3.92 3.01 0.06
C PRO A 39 2.89 2.91 1.21
N SER A 40 1.99 3.89 1.29
CA SER A 40 0.96 3.96 2.34
C SER A 40 -0.26 3.11 1.97
N GLY A 41 -0.20 1.82 2.29
CA GLY A 41 -1.27 0.86 1.97
C GLY A 41 -2.66 1.34 2.39
N THR A 42 -2.85 1.72 3.65
CA THR A 42 -4.15 2.15 4.20
C THR A 42 -4.68 3.42 3.55
N VAL A 43 -3.85 4.46 3.41
CA VAL A 43 -4.28 5.74 2.83
C VAL A 43 -4.61 5.59 1.34
N SER A 44 -3.82 4.80 0.61
CA SER A 44 -4.09 4.52 -0.80
C SER A 44 -5.41 3.79 -1.02
N GLN A 45 -5.85 2.93 -0.09
CA GLN A 45 -7.17 2.30 -0.18
C GLN A 45 -8.30 3.33 -0.07
N LEU A 46 -8.18 4.31 0.84
CA LEU A 46 -9.22 5.33 1.05
C LEU A 46 -9.50 6.14 -0.22
N VAL A 47 -8.44 6.53 -0.94
CA VAL A 47 -8.56 7.33 -2.17
C VAL A 47 -8.52 6.50 -3.45
N SER A 48 -8.56 5.17 -3.32
CA SER A 48 -8.47 4.22 -4.45
C SER A 48 -7.28 4.46 -5.38
N SER A 49 -6.12 4.82 -4.82
CA SER A 49 -4.85 4.98 -5.54
C SER A 49 -3.95 3.75 -5.39
N SER A 50 -2.91 3.65 -6.22
CA SER A 50 -1.85 2.67 -5.98
C SER A 50 -0.97 3.10 -4.78
N SER A 51 -0.27 2.14 -4.18
CA SER A 51 0.54 2.40 -2.98
C SER A 51 1.92 2.92 -3.36
N GLY A 52 2.15 4.22 -3.16
CA GLY A 52 3.41 4.88 -3.54
C GLY A 52 3.65 4.76 -5.04
N ILE A 53 4.75 4.11 -5.43
CA ILE A 53 5.11 3.86 -6.84
C ILE A 53 4.78 2.45 -7.32
N HIS A 54 4.14 1.61 -6.51
CA HIS A 54 3.77 0.27 -6.95
C HIS A 54 2.69 0.34 -8.05
N PRO A 55 2.70 -0.58 -9.03
CA PRO A 55 1.55 -0.76 -9.92
C PRO A 55 0.34 -1.29 -9.13
N GLN A 56 -0.83 -1.32 -9.76
CA GLN A 56 -2.01 -1.97 -9.20
C GLN A 56 -1.79 -3.50 -9.12
N TYR A 57 -2.39 -4.17 -8.14
CA TYR A 57 -2.17 -5.62 -7.96
C TYR A 57 -2.58 -6.44 -9.19
N SER A 58 -3.80 -6.20 -9.70
CA SER A 58 -4.32 -6.81 -10.93
C SER A 58 -5.49 -6.00 -11.47
N ARG A 59 -5.97 -6.33 -12.68
CA ARG A 59 -7.14 -5.69 -13.31
C ARG A 59 -8.41 -5.88 -12.50
N TYR A 60 -8.60 -7.10 -12.03
CA TYR A 60 -9.71 -7.53 -11.21
C TYR A 60 -9.15 -8.44 -10.14
N TYR A 61 -9.51 -8.20 -8.89
CA TYR A 61 -9.02 -9.00 -7.77
C TYR A 61 -10.01 -8.96 -6.61
N TYR A 62 -10.00 -10.03 -5.82
CA TYR A 62 -10.54 -10.00 -4.47
C TYR A 62 -9.52 -9.34 -3.54
N ARG A 63 -10.03 -8.45 -2.70
CA ARG A 63 -9.33 -7.91 -1.55
C ARG A 63 -10.03 -8.45 -0.30
N ARG A 64 -9.30 -9.18 0.52
CA ARG A 64 -9.83 -9.72 1.76
C ARG A 64 -9.35 -8.93 2.97
N VAL A 65 -10.25 -8.71 3.92
CA VAL A 65 -9.96 -8.06 5.21
C VAL A 65 -10.43 -9.00 6.31
N ARG A 66 -9.66 -9.09 7.38
CA ARG A 66 -9.98 -9.89 8.56
C ARG A 66 -10.49 -8.95 9.65
N GLY A 67 -11.65 -9.24 10.19
CA GLY A 67 -12.22 -8.55 11.36
C GLY A 67 -12.27 -9.51 12.55
N ASP A 68 -11.96 -9.00 13.75
CA ASP A 68 -12.20 -9.74 14.98
C ASP A 68 -13.71 -9.92 15.17
N ASN A 69 -14.17 -11.11 15.56
CA ASN A 69 -15.59 -11.39 15.74
C ASN A 69 -16.24 -10.60 16.89
N LYS A 70 -15.44 -9.99 17.78
CA LYS A 70 -15.89 -9.10 18.86
C LYS A 70 -16.04 -7.65 18.41
N ASP A 71 -15.51 -7.29 17.23
CA ASP A 71 -15.59 -5.93 16.69
C ASP A 71 -17.04 -5.63 16.22
N PRO A 72 -17.67 -4.53 16.68
CA PRO A 72 -19.00 -4.15 16.23
C PRO A 72 -19.09 -3.92 14.70
N VAL A 73 -17.99 -3.54 14.05
CA VAL A 73 -17.92 -3.41 12.58
C VAL A 73 -18.05 -4.78 11.92
N THR A 74 -17.42 -5.83 12.46
CA THR A 74 -17.56 -7.21 11.98
C THR A 74 -19.01 -7.67 12.08
N ALA A 75 -19.66 -7.42 13.22
CA ALA A 75 -21.06 -7.78 13.43
C ALA A 75 -22.00 -7.07 12.44
N ALA A 76 -21.83 -5.75 12.27
CA ALA A 76 -22.64 -4.96 11.33
C ALA A 76 -22.46 -5.40 9.87
N MET A 77 -21.24 -5.76 9.45
CA MET A 77 -20.98 -6.27 8.10
C MET A 77 -21.62 -7.66 7.87
N ILE A 78 -21.58 -8.55 8.87
CA ILE A 78 -22.25 -9.85 8.81
C ILE A 78 -23.76 -9.66 8.70
N GLU A 79 -24.35 -8.79 9.53
CA GLU A 79 -25.79 -8.49 9.54
C GLU A 79 -26.26 -7.88 8.21
N ALA A 80 -25.47 -6.98 7.63
CA ALA A 80 -25.72 -6.41 6.31
C ALA A 80 -25.59 -7.43 5.16
N GLY A 81 -25.06 -8.63 5.43
CA GLY A 81 -24.89 -9.68 4.43
C GLY A 81 -23.67 -9.48 3.52
N VAL A 82 -22.64 -8.78 3.98
CA VAL A 82 -21.36 -8.69 3.25
C VAL A 82 -20.79 -10.12 3.09
N PRO A 83 -20.34 -10.53 1.89
CA PRO A 83 -19.79 -11.87 1.71
C PRO A 83 -18.60 -12.14 2.64
N HIS A 84 -18.71 -13.20 3.43
CA HIS A 84 -17.74 -13.53 4.46
C HIS A 84 -17.59 -15.04 4.65
N GLU A 85 -16.46 -15.43 5.25
CA GLU A 85 -16.15 -16.78 5.68
C GLU A 85 -15.37 -16.75 7.00
N ILE A 86 -15.39 -17.84 7.77
CA ILE A 86 -14.53 -17.96 8.97
C ILE A 86 -13.07 -18.00 8.50
N ASP A 87 -12.19 -17.26 9.17
CA ASP A 87 -10.76 -17.28 8.81
C ASP A 87 -10.21 -18.72 8.98
N PRO A 88 -9.62 -19.30 7.91
CA PRO A 88 -9.12 -20.68 7.94
C PRO A 88 -7.96 -20.90 8.91
N TYR A 89 -7.35 -19.83 9.42
CA TYR A 89 -6.22 -19.86 10.35
C TYR A 89 -6.56 -19.28 11.73
N ASN A 90 -7.71 -18.62 11.90
CA ASN A 90 -8.14 -18.05 13.19
C ASN A 90 -9.67 -18.06 13.34
N SER A 91 -10.22 -18.99 14.11
CA SER A 91 -11.68 -19.08 14.33
C SER A 91 -12.30 -17.88 15.05
N GLU A 92 -11.50 -17.01 15.69
CA GLU A 92 -11.99 -15.77 16.31
C GLU A 92 -12.10 -14.61 15.31
N ALA A 93 -11.74 -14.82 14.05
CA ALA A 93 -11.81 -13.81 13.00
C ALA A 93 -12.73 -14.23 11.84
N THR A 94 -13.34 -13.23 11.22
CA THR A 94 -14.12 -13.37 9.99
C THR A 94 -13.39 -12.68 8.84
N VAL A 95 -13.31 -13.38 7.71
CA VAL A 95 -12.74 -12.86 6.46
C VAL A 95 -13.86 -12.29 5.61
N PHE A 96 -13.80 -11.00 5.34
CA PHE A 96 -14.68 -10.31 4.41
C PHE A 96 -14.00 -10.19 3.05
N THR A 97 -14.74 -10.51 1.99
CA THR A 97 -14.23 -10.42 0.62
C THR A 97 -14.83 -9.21 -0.09
N PHE A 98 -13.97 -8.39 -0.68
CA PHE A 98 -14.35 -7.21 -1.45
C PHE A 98 -13.82 -7.35 -2.87
N VAL A 99 -14.69 -7.21 -3.85
CA VAL A 99 -14.26 -7.19 -5.25
C VAL A 99 -13.71 -5.81 -5.62
N LYS A 100 -12.55 -5.78 -6.30
CA LYS A 100 -11.90 -4.55 -6.75
C LYS A 100 -11.61 -4.61 -8.25
N LYS A 101 -11.64 -3.43 -8.87
CA LYS A 101 -11.30 -3.20 -10.27
C LYS A 101 -10.28 -2.07 -10.37
N ALA A 102 -9.16 -2.30 -11.02
CA ALA A 102 -8.17 -1.26 -11.27
C ALA A 102 -8.74 -0.18 -12.22
N PRO A 103 -8.32 1.09 -12.06
CA PRO A 103 -8.71 2.16 -12.98
C PRO A 103 -8.39 1.82 -14.45
N LYS A 104 -9.21 2.33 -15.37
CA LYS A 104 -8.99 2.12 -16.82
C LYS A 104 -7.63 2.68 -17.22
N GLY A 105 -6.80 1.83 -17.85
CA GLY A 105 -5.45 2.22 -18.29
C GLY A 105 -4.40 2.29 -17.17
N ALA A 106 -4.71 1.80 -15.97
CA ALA A 106 -3.70 1.60 -14.93
C ALA A 106 -2.60 0.64 -15.43
N VAL A 107 -1.43 0.67 -14.79
CA VAL A 107 -0.43 -0.40 -14.92
C VAL A 107 -0.67 -1.38 -13.79
N VAL A 108 -0.68 -2.67 -14.08
CA VAL A 108 -0.80 -3.75 -13.08
C VAL A 108 0.49 -4.57 -12.98
N MET A 109 0.65 -5.35 -11.92
CA MET A 109 1.84 -6.18 -11.67
C MET A 109 2.18 -7.12 -12.83
N GLU A 110 1.20 -7.55 -13.60
CA GLU A 110 1.38 -8.44 -14.76
C GLU A 110 1.88 -7.70 -16.01
N ASP A 111 1.77 -6.36 -16.05
CA ASP A 111 2.21 -5.55 -17.20
C ASP A 111 3.71 -5.24 -17.17
N ILE A 112 4.41 -5.49 -16.05
CA ILE A 112 5.79 -5.05 -15.83
C ILE A 112 6.71 -6.18 -15.37
N THR A 113 7.97 -6.10 -15.79
CA THR A 113 9.07 -6.91 -15.26
C THR A 113 9.62 -6.33 -13.96
N ALA A 114 10.46 -7.09 -13.26
CA ALA A 114 11.20 -6.59 -12.11
C ALA A 114 12.11 -5.41 -12.50
N ILE A 115 12.73 -5.45 -13.69
CA ILE A 115 13.57 -4.37 -14.21
C ILE A 115 12.75 -3.11 -14.51
N ASP A 116 11.56 -3.23 -15.11
CA ASP A 116 10.68 -2.09 -15.35
C ASP A 116 10.31 -1.38 -14.03
N HIS A 117 10.09 -2.16 -12.97
CA HIS A 117 9.81 -1.62 -11.64
C HIS A 117 11.04 -0.91 -11.04
N LEU A 118 12.23 -1.47 -11.21
CA LEU A 118 13.49 -0.87 -10.76
C LEU A 118 13.82 0.42 -11.51
N GLU A 119 13.59 0.48 -12.81
CA GLU A 119 13.74 1.71 -13.59
C GLU A 119 12.75 2.78 -13.15
N MET A 120 11.51 2.39 -12.83
CA MET A 120 10.54 3.31 -12.22
C MET A 120 11.01 3.82 -10.85
N TRP A 121 11.56 2.94 -10.00
CA TRP A 121 12.15 3.35 -8.73
C TRP A 121 13.30 4.34 -8.92
N LYS A 122 14.24 4.04 -9.83
CA LYS A 122 15.40 4.88 -10.13
C LYS A 122 14.97 6.26 -10.63
N ARG A 123 13.96 6.31 -11.48
CA ARG A 123 13.35 7.55 -11.96
C ARG A 123 12.87 8.44 -10.80
N PHE A 124 12.15 7.88 -9.82
CA PHE A 124 11.70 8.63 -8.64
C PHE A 124 12.86 9.00 -7.70
N GLN A 125 13.84 8.10 -7.53
CA GLN A 125 15.02 8.38 -6.74
C GLN A 125 15.81 9.58 -7.28
N LEU A 126 15.97 9.68 -8.60
CA LEU A 126 16.77 10.74 -9.23
C LEU A 126 16.01 12.06 -9.38
N ASN A 127 14.70 12.00 -9.63
CA ASN A 127 13.94 13.18 -10.03
C ASN A 127 13.03 13.74 -8.93
N TRP A 128 12.67 12.97 -7.90
CA TRP A 128 11.74 13.40 -6.84
C TRP A 128 12.34 13.34 -5.44
N CYS A 129 12.99 12.23 -5.06
CA CYS A 129 13.37 11.99 -3.66
C CYS A 129 14.73 12.59 -3.28
N GLU A 130 14.76 13.36 -2.19
CA GLU A 130 15.98 13.64 -1.43
C GLU A 130 16.30 12.52 -0.42
N HIS A 131 15.26 11.92 0.17
CA HIS A 131 15.39 10.65 0.91
C HIS A 131 15.40 9.48 -0.09
N LYS A 132 14.56 8.47 0.14
CA LYS A 132 14.45 7.28 -0.71
C LYS A 132 12.99 6.96 -1.05
N PRO A 133 12.71 6.42 -2.25
CA PRO A 133 11.48 5.73 -2.51
C PRO A 133 11.54 4.33 -1.89
N SER A 134 10.60 4.02 -1.00
CA SER A 134 10.41 2.66 -0.51
C SER A 134 9.58 1.87 -1.53
N VAL A 135 10.11 0.71 -1.93
CA VAL A 135 9.45 -0.17 -2.90
C VAL A 135 9.75 -1.63 -2.60
N THR A 136 8.77 -2.49 -2.86
CA THR A 136 8.93 -3.93 -2.90
C THR A 136 8.81 -4.40 -4.35
N VAL A 137 9.88 -5.01 -4.87
CA VAL A 137 9.93 -5.55 -6.23
C VAL A 137 9.72 -7.06 -6.18
N SER A 138 8.67 -7.53 -6.84
CA SER A 138 8.44 -8.96 -7.06
C SER A 138 9.30 -9.45 -8.22
N VAL A 139 10.09 -10.50 -8.00
CA VAL A 139 11.08 -11.02 -8.96
C VAL A 139 10.75 -12.47 -9.28
N SER A 140 10.62 -12.78 -10.57
CA SER A 140 10.47 -14.16 -11.05
C SER A 140 11.83 -14.86 -11.09
N GLU A 141 11.86 -16.19 -11.00
CA GLU A 141 13.13 -16.95 -10.93
C GLU A 141 14.10 -16.65 -12.09
N ASP A 142 13.57 -16.44 -13.29
CA ASP A 142 14.32 -16.09 -14.49
C ASP A 142 14.79 -14.62 -14.55
N GLU A 143 14.27 -13.75 -13.69
CA GLU A 143 14.62 -12.33 -13.64
C GLU A 143 15.79 -12.02 -12.69
N TRP A 144 16.10 -12.91 -11.74
CA TRP A 144 17.15 -12.68 -10.73
C TRP A 144 18.52 -12.28 -11.29
N PRO A 145 19.04 -12.91 -12.37
CA PRO A 145 20.34 -12.50 -12.92
C PRO A 145 20.34 -11.05 -13.41
N ALA A 146 19.26 -10.62 -14.07
CA ALA A 146 19.13 -9.24 -14.56
C ALA A 146 18.99 -8.25 -13.39
N VAL A 147 18.19 -8.59 -12.38
CA VAL A 147 18.04 -7.77 -11.16
C VAL A 147 19.38 -7.61 -10.44
N GLY A 148 20.17 -8.68 -10.33
CA GLY A 148 21.51 -8.63 -9.73
C GLY A 148 22.46 -7.69 -10.48
N ALA A 149 22.51 -7.80 -11.81
CA ALA A 149 23.31 -6.91 -12.64
C ALA A 149 22.88 -5.45 -12.50
N TRP A 150 21.57 -5.19 -12.52
CA TRP A 150 21.01 -3.85 -12.35
C TRP A 150 21.40 -3.23 -11.01
N CYS A 151 21.31 -4.00 -9.91
CA CYS A 151 21.72 -3.54 -8.59
C CYS A 151 23.21 -3.15 -8.54
N TRP A 152 24.06 -3.93 -9.20
CA TRP A 152 25.49 -3.64 -9.28
C TRP A 152 25.77 -2.36 -10.07
N GLU A 153 25.10 -2.16 -11.21
CA GLU A 153 25.26 -0.97 -12.05
C GLU A 153 24.73 0.32 -11.41
N ASN A 154 23.81 0.20 -10.43
CA ASN A 154 23.15 1.34 -9.78
C ASN A 154 23.50 1.44 -8.29
N PHE A 155 24.61 0.83 -7.86
CA PHE A 155 24.96 0.67 -6.45
C PHE A 155 25.04 2.01 -5.68
N ASP A 156 25.52 3.07 -6.33
CA ASP A 156 25.67 4.40 -5.72
C ASP A 156 24.35 5.04 -5.27
N ILE A 157 23.24 4.69 -5.93
CA ILE A 157 21.92 5.24 -5.61
C ILE A 157 21.04 4.25 -4.84
N LEU A 158 21.33 2.95 -4.98
CA LEU A 158 20.54 1.83 -4.50
C LEU A 158 20.39 1.81 -2.98
N SER A 159 19.16 1.96 -2.49
CA SER A 159 18.79 1.76 -1.08
C SER A 159 17.28 1.82 -0.90
N GLY A 160 16.76 1.21 0.16
CA GLY A 160 15.32 1.23 0.45
C GLY A 160 14.45 0.37 -0.50
N ILE A 161 15.08 -0.60 -1.18
CA ILE A 161 14.40 -1.58 -2.03
C ILE A 161 14.35 -2.93 -1.31
N SER A 162 13.19 -3.55 -1.31
CA SER A 162 12.99 -4.93 -0.87
C SER A 162 12.67 -5.82 -2.07
N PHE A 163 13.28 -6.99 -2.15
CA PHE A 163 12.97 -7.98 -3.18
C PHE A 163 12.19 -9.13 -2.58
N LEU A 164 11.09 -9.52 -3.22
CA LEU A 164 10.32 -10.71 -2.87
C LEU A 164 10.21 -11.62 -4.10
N PRO A 165 10.21 -12.95 -3.93
CA PRO A 165 9.81 -13.85 -4.99
C PRO A 165 8.41 -13.48 -5.47
N LYS A 166 8.19 -13.47 -6.78
CA LYS A 166 6.85 -13.33 -7.36
C LYS A 166 6.02 -14.53 -6.89
N GLU A 167 4.78 -14.29 -6.48
CA GLU A 167 3.86 -15.38 -6.09
C GLU A 167 3.82 -16.43 -7.21
N ASP A 168 4.34 -17.61 -6.93
CA ASP A 168 4.29 -18.76 -7.82
C ASP A 168 2.98 -19.51 -7.65
N SER A 169 2.62 -20.33 -8.63
CA SER A 169 1.41 -21.18 -8.59
C SER A 169 1.43 -22.23 -7.47
N ASN A 170 2.50 -22.32 -6.66
CA ASN A 170 2.68 -23.37 -5.65
C ASN A 170 2.24 -22.94 -4.25
N HIS A 171 2.01 -21.65 -3.99
CA HIS A 171 1.61 -21.14 -2.68
C HIS A 171 0.23 -20.50 -2.70
N THR A 172 -0.81 -21.32 -2.89
CA THR A 172 -2.20 -20.85 -2.73
C THR A 172 -2.56 -20.85 -1.25
N TYR A 173 -2.31 -19.73 -0.56
CA TYR A 173 -2.89 -19.52 0.76
C TYR A 173 -4.41 -19.41 0.65
N LYS A 174 -5.15 -20.23 1.40
CA LYS A 174 -6.59 -20.02 1.56
C LYS A 174 -6.85 -18.63 2.13
N ALA A 175 -7.90 -17.95 1.64
CA ALA A 175 -8.24 -16.59 2.04
C ALA A 175 -7.07 -15.58 1.91
N ALA A 176 -6.32 -15.65 0.80
CA ALA A 176 -5.24 -14.71 0.52
C ALA A 176 -5.76 -13.26 0.55
N PRO A 177 -4.99 -12.30 1.11
CA PRO A 177 -5.42 -10.90 1.21
C PRO A 177 -5.69 -10.25 -0.15
N TYR A 178 -4.97 -10.69 -1.18
CA TYR A 178 -5.20 -10.34 -2.58
C TYR A 178 -5.30 -11.64 -3.37
N GLU A 179 -6.28 -11.72 -4.27
CA GLU A 179 -6.43 -12.86 -5.16
C GLU A 179 -6.91 -12.37 -6.52
N ARG A 180 -6.20 -12.74 -7.58
CA ARG A 180 -6.57 -12.38 -8.95
C ARG A 180 -7.82 -13.12 -9.37
N ILE A 181 -8.70 -12.44 -10.07
CA ILE A 181 -9.94 -13.02 -10.59
C ILE A 181 -10.15 -12.64 -12.05
N SER A 182 -10.95 -13.44 -12.73
CA SER A 182 -11.47 -13.14 -14.06
C SER A 182 -12.49 -11.99 -14.04
N VAL A 183 -12.77 -11.45 -15.22
CA VAL A 183 -13.82 -10.43 -15.37
C VAL A 183 -15.21 -11.04 -15.17
N GLU A 184 -15.37 -12.32 -15.45
CA GLU A 184 -16.58 -13.10 -15.22
C GLU A 184 -16.87 -13.22 -13.72
N GLU A 185 -15.87 -13.61 -12.92
CA GLU A 185 -15.97 -13.64 -11.45
C GLU A 185 -16.27 -12.26 -10.87
N PHE A 186 -15.60 -11.22 -11.38
CA PHE A 186 -15.87 -9.83 -10.98
C PHE A 186 -17.34 -9.44 -11.21
N ARG A 187 -17.90 -9.82 -12.37
CA ARG A 187 -19.29 -9.50 -12.73
C ARG A 187 -20.32 -10.35 -11.98
N ALA A 188 -19.96 -11.59 -11.64
CA ALA A 188 -20.80 -12.50 -10.87
C ALA A 188 -20.82 -12.18 -9.37
N TYR A 189 -19.83 -11.42 -8.88
CA TYR A 189 -19.75 -11.05 -7.48
C TYR A 189 -20.98 -10.24 -7.03
N PRO A 190 -21.59 -10.57 -5.88
CA PRO A 190 -22.77 -9.87 -5.40
C PRO A 190 -22.49 -8.38 -5.20
N LYS A 191 -23.53 -7.56 -5.39
CA LYS A 191 -23.43 -6.13 -5.09
C LYS A 191 -23.15 -5.96 -3.60
N PHE A 192 -22.31 -4.97 -3.30
CA PHE A 192 -22.03 -4.61 -1.92
C PHE A 192 -23.33 -4.14 -1.24
N PRO A 193 -23.72 -4.72 -0.10
CA PRO A 193 -24.94 -4.32 0.59
C PRO A 193 -24.77 -2.95 1.24
N ASP A 194 -25.90 -2.28 1.51
CA ASP A 194 -25.92 -1.07 2.32
C ASP A 194 -25.73 -1.47 3.79
N ILE A 195 -24.69 -0.91 4.43
CA ILE A 195 -24.41 -1.15 5.85
C ILE A 195 -25.00 0.01 6.64
N ASN A 196 -25.79 -0.32 7.66
CA ASN A 196 -26.24 0.69 8.62
C ASN A 196 -25.14 0.93 9.66
N TRP A 197 -24.31 1.96 9.43
CA TRP A 197 -23.22 2.32 10.31
C TRP A 197 -23.67 2.87 11.67
N ASP A 198 -24.94 3.29 11.81
CA ASP A 198 -25.49 3.74 13.09
C ASP A 198 -25.59 2.61 14.12
N LEU A 199 -25.51 1.34 13.68
CA LEU A 199 -25.47 0.16 14.55
C LEU A 199 -24.08 -0.13 15.12
N VAL A 200 -23.03 0.55 14.62
CA VAL A 200 -21.67 0.38 15.10
C VAL A 200 -21.46 1.31 16.30
N GLU A 201 -21.74 0.80 17.49
CA GLU A 201 -21.37 1.48 18.73
C GLU A 201 -19.96 1.07 19.16
N GLU A 202 -18.98 1.93 18.88
CA GLU A 202 -17.69 1.84 19.57
C GLU A 202 -17.92 2.27 21.02
N ASN A 203 -17.51 1.42 21.97
CA ASN A 203 -17.57 1.75 23.39
C ASN A 203 -16.18 2.27 23.80
N PRO A 204 -15.92 3.60 23.77
CA PRO A 204 -14.58 4.17 23.92
C PRO A 204 -13.95 3.88 25.30
N ASP A 205 -14.75 3.45 26.27
CA ASP A 205 -14.31 3.13 27.64
C ASP A 205 -13.78 1.70 27.81
N LYS A 206 -13.88 0.82 26.81
CA LYS A 206 -13.46 -0.59 26.96
C LYS A 206 -11.95 -0.83 26.78
N ASP A 207 -11.24 0.05 26.07
CA ASP A 207 -9.81 -0.14 25.74
C ASP A 207 -8.96 1.13 25.93
N THR A 208 -9.17 1.86 27.03
CA THR A 208 -8.13 2.82 27.49
C THR A 208 -6.94 2.05 28.08
N GLU A 209 -6.11 1.44 27.24
CA GLU A 209 -4.70 1.29 27.60
C GLU A 209 -4.10 2.70 27.58
N PHE A 210 -3.88 3.25 28.78
CA PHE A 210 -3.17 4.51 28.93
C PHE A 210 -1.77 4.40 28.33
N ALA A 211 -1.55 4.97 27.15
CA ALA A 211 -0.22 5.05 26.53
C ALA A 211 0.80 5.82 27.38
N CYS A 212 0.32 6.66 28.31
CA CYS A 212 1.09 7.32 29.34
C CYS A 212 0.31 7.23 30.66
N SER A 213 0.72 6.33 31.56
CA SER A 213 0.46 6.52 32.98
C SER A 213 1.20 7.79 33.42
N ALA A 214 0.46 8.88 33.53
CA ALA A 214 0.97 10.18 33.96
C ALA A 214 1.72 10.05 35.29
N GLY A 215 3.06 10.15 35.26
CA GLY A 215 3.87 10.35 36.46
C GLY A 215 5.16 9.55 36.62
N ALA A 216 5.60 8.72 35.67
CA ALA A 216 6.81 7.89 35.83
C ALA A 216 7.90 8.10 34.75
N CYS A 217 8.12 9.33 34.31
CA CYS A 217 9.39 9.69 33.68
C CYS A 217 10.27 10.38 34.72
N ASP A 218 11.15 9.60 35.37
CA ASP A 218 12.30 10.16 36.06
C ASP A 218 13.24 10.78 35.00
N ILE A 219 13.76 11.97 35.30
CA ILE A 219 14.70 12.73 34.45
C ILE A 219 16.02 11.98 34.32
#